data_AF-A0A1S4CEE5-F1
#
_entry.id   AF-A0A1S4CEE5-F1
#
_cell.length_a   1.000
_cell.length_b   1.000
_cell.length_c   1.000
_cell.angle_alpha   90.00
_cell.angle_beta   90.00
_cell.angle_gamma   90.00
#
_symmetry.space_group_name_H-M   'P 1'
#
loop_
_entity.id
_entity.type
_entity.pdbx_description
1 polymer ?
#
loop_
_entity_poly.entity_id
_entity_poly.type
_entity_poly.pdbx_seq_one_letter_code
_entity_poly.pdbx_strand_id
1 'polypeptide(L)'
;MEKKPENIPAYQFKELLKYWNSDKHKKMSATNIENRKKLKDPYTASKKSFAIVRNDLEKEKETSDPLSLKDIFVATRQRKPGRTYKESNEDTTRKIAEMESIETQQSENSDESINAFASIMGPEHPGHLRLYGRRVTKTSLKGKVGHFEPSSNTTNDHMQKMEERMIRLEEKIEEQKEQYEEQKTMMRQEIVEDIITKLQRSGLPIDANILATLYSRPLGEASSTQAATIHLIHRPSLGSNNQGEENE
;
A
#
# COMPACT_ATOMS: atom_id res chain seq x y z
N MET A 1 5.51 -47.55 -36.69
CA MET A 1 6.79 -46.80 -36.53
C MET A 1 6.90 -45.63 -37.52
N GLU A 2 6.04 -45.56 -38.54
CA GLU A 2 6.02 -44.53 -39.58
C GLU A 2 6.02 -43.07 -39.10
N LYS A 3 5.39 -42.78 -37.95
CA LYS A 3 5.32 -41.41 -37.38
C LYS A 3 6.28 -41.17 -36.22
N LYS A 4 7.34 -41.98 -36.09
CA LYS A 4 8.35 -41.81 -35.05
C LYS A 4 9.19 -40.56 -35.36
N PRO A 5 9.35 -39.61 -34.41
CA PRO A 5 10.28 -38.50 -34.59
C PRO A 5 11.72 -38.99 -34.82
N GLU A 6 12.48 -38.27 -35.66
CA GLU A 6 13.84 -38.65 -36.04
C GLU A 6 14.78 -38.74 -34.82
N ASN A 7 14.69 -37.73 -33.94
CA ASN A 7 15.53 -37.58 -32.73
C ASN A 7 15.24 -38.56 -31.58
N ILE A 8 14.23 -39.43 -31.70
CA ILE A 8 13.83 -40.34 -30.60
C ILE A 8 14.18 -41.78 -30.99
N PRO A 9 14.97 -42.52 -30.18
CA PRO A 9 15.24 -43.93 -30.42
C PRO A 9 13.97 -44.77 -30.58
N ALA A 10 14.01 -45.75 -31.48
CA ALA A 10 12.86 -46.59 -31.82
C ALA A 10 12.28 -47.34 -30.62
N TYR A 11 13.13 -47.80 -29.69
CA TYR A 11 12.68 -48.53 -28.50
C TYR A 11 11.90 -47.61 -27.54
N GLN A 12 12.37 -46.38 -27.30
CA GLN A 12 11.70 -45.42 -26.41
C GLN A 12 10.32 -45.03 -26.94
N PHE A 13 10.20 -44.83 -28.27
CA PHE A 13 8.91 -44.53 -28.88
C PHE A 13 7.92 -45.69 -28.74
N LYS A 14 8.39 -46.94 -28.88
CA LYS A 14 7.54 -48.13 -28.64
C LYS A 14 7.08 -48.22 -27.18
N GLU A 15 7.97 -47.96 -26.22
CA GLU A 15 7.62 -47.93 -24.80
C GLU A 15 6.59 -46.85 -24.48
N LEU A 16 6.75 -45.64 -25.06
CA LEU A 16 5.80 -44.55 -24.89
C LEU A 16 4.41 -44.91 -25.45
N LEU A 17 4.36 -45.52 -26.63
CA LEU A 17 3.10 -45.99 -27.21
C LEU A 17 2.44 -47.06 -26.32
N LYS A 18 3.22 -47.97 -25.74
CA LYS A 18 2.70 -48.97 -24.79
C LYS A 18 2.14 -48.30 -23.52
N TYR A 19 2.87 -47.31 -22.99
CA TYR A 19 2.46 -46.54 -21.82
C TYR A 19 1.13 -45.79 -22.06
N TRP A 20 1.02 -45.03 -23.15
CA TRP A 20 -0.21 -44.29 -23.49
C TRP A 20 -1.37 -45.21 -23.87
N ASN A 21 -1.10 -46.37 -24.46
CA ASN A 21 -2.17 -47.30 -24.83
C ASN A 21 -2.72 -48.14 -23.67
N SER A 22 -2.07 -48.11 -22.51
CA SER A 22 -2.57 -48.81 -21.33
C SER A 22 -3.90 -48.22 -20.84
N ASP A 23 -4.77 -49.08 -20.31
CA ASP A 23 -6.11 -48.67 -19.86
C ASP A 23 -6.06 -47.65 -18.73
N LYS A 24 -5.07 -47.77 -17.83
CA LYS A 24 -4.83 -46.81 -16.75
C LYS A 24 -4.64 -45.40 -17.29
N HIS A 25 -3.77 -45.22 -18.28
CA HIS A 25 -3.45 -43.90 -18.82
C HIS A 25 -4.56 -43.36 -19.73
N LYS A 26 -5.26 -44.23 -20.47
CA LYS A 26 -6.47 -43.84 -21.21
C LYS A 26 -7.56 -43.33 -20.29
N LYS A 27 -7.87 -44.05 -19.20
CA LYS A 27 -8.86 -43.63 -18.20
C LYS A 27 -8.48 -42.31 -17.57
N MET A 28 -7.23 -42.17 -17.12
CA MET A 28 -6.73 -40.91 -16.56
C MET A 28 -6.82 -39.75 -17.57
N SER A 29 -6.49 -39.99 -18.85
CA SER A 29 -6.61 -38.99 -19.90
C SER A 29 -8.06 -38.56 -20.11
N ALA A 30 -9.01 -39.49 -20.18
CA ALA A 30 -10.44 -39.18 -20.32
C ALA A 30 -10.94 -38.32 -19.15
N THR A 31 -10.63 -38.73 -17.91
CA THR A 31 -10.97 -37.96 -16.71
C THR A 31 -10.34 -36.57 -16.70
N ASN A 32 -9.06 -36.44 -17.11
CA ASN A 32 -8.39 -35.15 -17.19
C ASN A 32 -9.01 -34.23 -18.25
N ILE A 33 -9.44 -34.78 -19.39
CA ILE A 33 -10.16 -34.02 -20.43
C ILE A 33 -11.48 -33.49 -19.88
N GLU A 34 -12.27 -34.33 -19.19
CA GLU A 34 -13.52 -33.92 -18.55
C GLU A 34 -13.30 -32.86 -17.48
N ASN A 35 -12.29 -33.04 -16.63
CA ASN A 35 -11.93 -32.06 -15.62
C ASN A 35 -11.46 -30.74 -16.22
N ARG A 36 -10.70 -30.79 -17.33
CA ARG A 36 -10.28 -29.59 -18.05
C ARG A 36 -11.46 -28.82 -18.63
N LYS A 37 -12.48 -29.51 -19.15
CA LYS A 37 -13.73 -28.89 -19.65
C LYS A 37 -14.52 -28.17 -18.56
N LYS A 38 -14.34 -28.55 -17.29
CA LYS A 38 -14.99 -27.88 -16.13
C LYS A 38 -14.32 -26.57 -15.75
N LEU A 39 -13.09 -26.31 -16.19
CA LEU A 39 -12.42 -25.03 -15.96
C LEU A 39 -12.95 -23.99 -16.94
N LYS A 40 -13.86 -23.12 -16.46
CA LYS A 40 -14.54 -22.11 -17.28
C LYS A 40 -14.04 -20.68 -17.04
N ASP A 41 -13.28 -20.48 -15.98
CA ASP A 41 -12.74 -19.19 -15.53
C ASP A 41 -11.20 -19.20 -15.48
N PRO A 42 -10.53 -19.33 -16.64
CA PRO A 42 -9.08 -19.46 -16.70
C PRO A 42 -8.37 -18.18 -16.23
N TYR A 43 -7.22 -18.36 -15.57
CA TYR A 43 -6.33 -17.27 -15.20
C TYR A 43 -5.73 -16.59 -16.44
N THR A 44 -5.76 -15.25 -16.50
CA THR A 44 -5.31 -14.46 -17.66
C THR A 44 -4.12 -13.54 -17.36
N ALA A 45 -3.75 -13.34 -16.10
CA ALA A 45 -2.66 -12.45 -15.68
C ALA A 45 -1.23 -13.03 -15.90
N SER A 46 -1.09 -13.93 -16.88
CA SER A 46 0.20 -14.45 -17.38
C SER A 46 1.00 -15.23 -16.32
N LYS A 47 2.30 -14.97 -16.19
CA LYS A 47 3.19 -15.59 -15.19
C LYS A 47 3.16 -14.88 -13.83
N LYS A 48 2.33 -13.84 -13.66
CA LYS A 48 2.19 -13.18 -12.35
C LYS A 48 1.54 -14.16 -11.38
N SER A 49 1.97 -14.13 -10.12
CA SER A 49 1.32 -14.89 -9.06
C SER A 49 0.20 -14.05 -8.44
N PHE A 50 -0.74 -14.68 -7.73
CA PHE A 50 -1.75 -13.96 -6.97
C PHE A 50 -1.14 -12.97 -5.96
N ALA A 51 -0.01 -13.32 -5.33
CA ALA A 51 0.68 -12.44 -4.40
C ALA A 51 1.24 -11.18 -5.09
N ILE A 52 1.79 -11.32 -6.31
CA ILE A 52 2.27 -10.16 -7.09
C ILE A 52 1.09 -9.29 -7.49
N VAL A 53 0.01 -9.89 -8.02
CA VAL A 53 -1.18 -9.13 -8.42
C VAL A 53 -1.78 -8.39 -7.23
N ARG A 54 -1.82 -9.02 -6.05
CA ARG A 54 -2.32 -8.39 -4.83
C ARG A 54 -1.49 -7.17 -4.43
N ASN A 55 -0.16 -7.31 -4.43
CA ASN A 55 0.75 -6.20 -4.12
C ASN A 55 0.66 -5.07 -5.16
N ASP A 56 0.52 -5.40 -6.44
CA ASP A 56 0.33 -4.40 -7.50
C ASP A 56 -0.97 -3.62 -7.27
N LEU A 57 -2.08 -4.30 -6.99
CA LEU A 57 -3.38 -3.69 -6.71
C LEU A 57 -3.40 -2.88 -5.41
N GLU A 58 -2.69 -3.32 -4.36
CA GLU A 58 -2.55 -2.61 -3.09
C GLU A 58 -1.78 -1.29 -3.26
N LYS A 59 -0.85 -1.21 -4.22
CA LYS A 59 -0.11 0.02 -4.54
C LYS A 59 -0.92 0.99 -5.40
N GLU A 60 -1.80 0.45 -6.26
CA GLU A 60 -2.67 1.26 -7.12
C GLU A 60 -3.88 1.81 -6.37
N LYS A 61 -4.34 1.13 -5.30
CA LYS A 61 -5.35 1.69 -4.40
C LYS A 61 -4.75 2.79 -3.55
N GLU A 62 -5.35 3.98 -3.61
CA GLU A 62 -5.06 5.09 -2.69
C GLU A 62 -5.72 4.87 -1.32
N THR A 63 -6.70 3.97 -1.23
CA THR A 63 -7.40 3.67 0.03
C THR A 63 -6.65 2.63 0.84
N SER A 64 -6.67 2.78 2.17
CA SER A 64 -6.08 1.81 3.11
C SER A 64 -6.93 0.54 3.29
N ASP A 65 -8.05 0.42 2.56
CA ASP A 65 -8.97 -0.69 2.71
C ASP A 65 -8.39 -1.99 2.14
N PRO A 66 -8.62 -3.12 2.83
CA PRO A 66 -8.13 -4.41 2.34
C PRO A 66 -8.75 -4.75 1.00
N LEU A 67 -7.94 -5.28 0.07
CA LEU A 67 -8.44 -5.78 -1.21
C LEU A 67 -9.49 -6.89 -1.02
N SER A 68 -10.62 -6.71 -1.68
CA SER A 68 -11.67 -7.73 -1.77
C SER A 68 -11.19 -8.91 -2.62
N LEU A 69 -11.69 -10.12 -2.31
CA LEU A 69 -11.46 -11.29 -3.15
C LEU A 69 -12.05 -11.12 -4.55
N LYS A 70 -13.14 -10.34 -4.67
CA LYS A 70 -13.71 -9.97 -5.97
C LYS A 70 -12.70 -9.17 -6.79
N ASP A 71 -12.08 -8.15 -6.23
CA ASP A 71 -11.09 -7.30 -6.93
C ASP A 71 -9.96 -8.15 -7.51
N ILE A 72 -9.43 -9.07 -6.70
CA ILE A 72 -8.37 -9.98 -7.12
C ILE A 72 -8.88 -10.95 -8.19
N PHE A 73 -10.10 -11.46 -8.06
CA PHE A 73 -10.71 -12.33 -9.05
C PHE A 73 -10.84 -11.62 -10.41
N VAL A 74 -11.41 -10.42 -10.42
CA VAL A 74 -11.58 -9.60 -11.63
C VAL A 74 -10.23 -9.34 -12.29
N ALA A 75 -9.26 -8.81 -11.54
CA ALA A 75 -7.95 -8.45 -12.07
C ALA A 75 -7.20 -9.64 -12.69
N THR A 76 -7.36 -10.83 -12.11
CA THR A 76 -6.63 -12.03 -12.57
C THR A 76 -7.31 -12.77 -13.73
N ARG A 77 -8.57 -12.43 -14.04
CA ARG A 77 -9.33 -12.96 -15.19
C ARG A 77 -9.62 -11.91 -16.26
N GLN A 78 -9.19 -10.67 -16.06
CA GLN A 78 -9.32 -9.62 -17.05
C GLN A 78 -8.58 -9.99 -18.34
N ARG A 79 -9.29 -9.92 -19.47
CA ARG A 79 -8.72 -10.19 -20.80
C ARG A 79 -8.08 -8.93 -21.35
N LYS A 80 -6.94 -9.10 -22.03
CA LYS A 80 -6.23 -7.98 -22.67
C LYS A 80 -6.97 -7.56 -23.95
N PRO A 81 -7.20 -6.26 -24.18
CA PRO A 81 -7.76 -5.79 -25.44
C PRO A 81 -6.84 -6.17 -26.60
N GLY A 82 -7.41 -6.50 -27.76
CA GLY A 82 -6.66 -6.90 -28.95
C GLY A 82 -6.05 -8.32 -28.91
N ARG A 83 -6.20 -9.08 -27.82
CA ARG A 83 -5.76 -10.48 -27.75
C ARG A 83 -6.92 -11.43 -28.03
N THR A 84 -6.71 -12.40 -28.91
CA THR A 84 -7.67 -13.48 -29.15
C THR A 84 -7.50 -14.61 -28.13
N TYR A 85 -8.61 -15.13 -27.64
CA TYR A 85 -8.67 -16.21 -26.65
C TYR A 85 -9.48 -17.38 -27.23
N LYS A 86 -9.03 -18.61 -26.99
CA LYS A 86 -9.71 -19.83 -27.48
C LYS A 86 -11.00 -20.13 -26.73
N GLU A 87 -11.02 -19.87 -25.43
CA GLU A 87 -12.13 -20.17 -24.52
C GLU A 87 -13.06 -18.94 -24.42
N SER A 88 -14.37 -19.15 -24.27
CA SER A 88 -15.33 -18.05 -24.05
C SER A 88 -15.11 -17.38 -22.69
N ASN A 89 -15.58 -16.13 -22.52
CA ASN A 89 -15.48 -15.40 -21.25
C ASN A 89 -16.79 -15.39 -20.45
N GLU A 90 -17.85 -16.00 -20.98
CA GLU A 90 -19.23 -15.83 -20.51
C GLU A 90 -19.41 -16.22 -19.05
N ASP A 91 -18.82 -17.34 -18.62
CA ASP A 91 -18.93 -17.83 -17.23
C ASP A 91 -18.23 -16.89 -16.25
N THR A 92 -17.07 -16.34 -16.63
CA THR A 92 -16.34 -15.37 -15.80
C THR A 92 -17.12 -14.07 -15.70
N THR A 93 -17.61 -13.53 -16.82
CA THR A 93 -18.42 -12.31 -16.83
C THR A 93 -19.70 -12.47 -16.01
N ARG A 94 -20.37 -13.63 -16.12
CA ARG A 94 -21.56 -13.94 -15.31
C ARG A 94 -21.26 -13.92 -13.82
N LYS A 95 -20.21 -14.63 -13.39
CA LYS A 95 -19.79 -14.67 -11.96
C LYS A 95 -19.42 -13.29 -11.43
N ILE A 96 -18.75 -12.46 -12.24
CA ILE A 96 -18.40 -11.08 -11.85
C ILE A 96 -19.67 -10.25 -11.63
N ALA A 97 -20.64 -10.33 -12.55
CA ALA A 97 -21.92 -9.63 -12.41
C ALA A 97 -22.72 -10.12 -11.20
N GLU A 98 -22.73 -11.43 -10.93
CA GLU A 98 -23.35 -11.97 -9.72
C GLU A 98 -22.65 -11.44 -8.46
N MET A 99 -21.32 -11.36 -8.43
CA MET A 99 -20.57 -10.80 -7.29
C MET A 99 -20.92 -9.33 -7.07
N GLU A 100 -21.02 -8.54 -8.14
CA GLU A 100 -21.47 -7.14 -8.09
C GLU A 100 -22.88 -7.00 -7.51
N SER A 101 -23.82 -7.83 -7.94
CA SER A 101 -25.20 -7.79 -7.43
C SER A 101 -25.26 -8.07 -5.92
N ILE A 102 -24.48 -9.03 -5.43
CA ILE A 102 -24.44 -9.40 -4.01
C ILE A 102 -23.84 -8.27 -3.16
N GLU A 103 -22.81 -7.57 -3.66
CA GLU A 103 -22.22 -6.43 -2.96
C GLU A 103 -23.18 -5.23 -2.91
N THR A 104 -23.93 -4.96 -3.99
CA THR A 104 -24.91 -3.86 -4.00
C THR A 104 -26.05 -4.09 -3.00
N GLN A 105 -26.61 -5.30 -2.93
CA GLN A 105 -27.71 -5.64 -2.03
C GLN A 105 -27.33 -5.56 -0.53
N GLN A 106 -26.06 -5.82 -0.20
CA GLN A 106 -25.57 -5.71 1.18
C GLN A 106 -25.43 -4.27 1.67
N SER A 107 -25.11 -3.33 0.78
CA SER A 107 -25.07 -1.91 1.15
C SER A 107 -26.43 -1.37 1.60
N GLU A 108 -27.51 -2.05 1.22
CA GLU A 108 -28.89 -1.67 1.54
C GLU A 108 -29.47 -2.42 2.75
N ASN A 109 -28.93 -3.59 3.13
CA ASN A 109 -29.48 -4.43 4.19
C ASN A 109 -28.40 -5.17 5.01
N SER A 110 -28.27 -4.79 6.28
CA SER A 110 -27.68 -5.56 7.41
C SER A 110 -26.15 -5.49 7.65
N ASP A 111 -25.79 -5.44 8.94
CA ASP A 111 -24.46 -5.34 9.57
C ASP A 111 -23.49 -6.52 9.31
N GLU A 112 -23.85 -7.49 8.48
CA GLU A 112 -23.05 -8.71 8.26
C GLU A 112 -22.50 -8.73 6.83
N SER A 113 -21.20 -8.46 6.68
CA SER A 113 -20.54 -8.46 5.38
C SER A 113 -20.51 -9.87 4.78
N ILE A 114 -21.37 -10.15 3.81
CA ILE A 114 -21.37 -11.41 3.08
C ILE A 114 -20.26 -11.36 2.03
N ASN A 115 -19.34 -12.32 2.10
CA ASN A 115 -18.27 -12.45 1.12
C ASN A 115 -18.84 -12.92 -0.23
N ALA A 116 -19.10 -11.98 -1.14
CA ALA A 116 -19.69 -12.23 -2.46
C ALA A 116 -18.94 -13.31 -3.26
N PHE A 117 -17.62 -13.35 -3.16
CA PHE A 117 -16.80 -14.36 -3.80
C PHE A 117 -17.09 -15.77 -3.25
N ALA A 118 -17.18 -15.92 -1.92
CA ALA A 118 -17.48 -17.21 -1.30
C ALA A 118 -18.90 -17.70 -1.60
N SER A 119 -19.86 -16.78 -1.74
CA SER A 119 -21.24 -17.11 -2.11
C SER A 119 -21.32 -17.74 -3.50
N ILE A 120 -20.56 -17.25 -4.47
CA ILE A 120 -20.61 -17.72 -5.86
C ILE A 120 -19.68 -18.90 -6.11
N MET A 121 -18.48 -18.87 -5.52
CA MET A 121 -17.48 -19.90 -5.73
C MET A 121 -17.60 -21.06 -4.74
N GLY A 122 -18.52 -20.94 -3.77
CA GLY A 122 -18.72 -21.90 -2.71
C GLY A 122 -17.68 -21.79 -1.58
N PRO A 123 -17.84 -22.62 -0.53
CA PRO A 123 -16.95 -22.60 0.63
C PRO A 123 -15.52 -22.96 0.25
N GLU A 124 -14.58 -22.44 1.02
CA GLU A 124 -13.16 -22.71 0.82
C GLU A 124 -12.80 -24.17 1.10
N HIS A 125 -11.92 -24.75 0.28
CA HIS A 125 -11.46 -26.12 0.49
C HIS A 125 -10.49 -26.23 1.69
N PRO A 126 -10.53 -27.34 2.44
CA PRO A 126 -9.55 -27.58 3.50
C PRO A 126 -8.11 -27.56 2.96
N GLY A 127 -7.21 -26.88 3.66
CA GLY A 127 -5.77 -26.91 3.36
C GLY A 127 -5.28 -26.03 2.20
N HIS A 128 -6.14 -25.20 1.60
CA HIS A 128 -5.73 -24.19 0.63
C HIS A 128 -6.66 -22.98 0.69
N LEU A 129 -6.14 -21.80 0.36
CA LEU A 129 -6.93 -20.59 0.24
C LEU A 129 -6.83 -20.03 -1.19
N ARG A 130 -7.95 -20.06 -1.91
CA ARG A 130 -8.09 -19.53 -3.27
C ARG A 130 -7.68 -18.07 -3.34
N LEU A 131 -7.00 -17.69 -4.42
CA LEU A 131 -6.59 -16.31 -4.72
C LEU A 131 -5.51 -15.71 -3.80
N TYR A 132 -4.95 -16.45 -2.84
CA TYR A 132 -3.83 -15.96 -2.02
C TYR A 132 -2.46 -16.41 -2.52
N GLY A 133 -2.42 -17.34 -3.48
CA GLY A 133 -1.19 -17.86 -4.05
C GLY A 133 -0.87 -19.28 -3.62
N ARG A 134 0.31 -19.75 -4.01
CA ARG A 134 0.71 -21.14 -3.87
C ARG A 134 0.89 -21.51 -2.39
N ARG A 135 0.25 -22.60 -1.96
CA ARG A 135 0.36 -23.20 -0.61
C ARG A 135 -0.06 -22.30 0.55
N VAL A 136 -0.79 -21.22 0.29
CA VAL A 136 -1.35 -20.41 1.38
C VAL A 136 -2.51 -21.16 2.02
N THR A 137 -2.49 -21.25 3.34
CA THR A 137 -3.53 -21.86 4.18
C THR A 137 -4.03 -20.84 5.20
N LYS A 138 -5.23 -21.08 5.77
CA LYS A 138 -5.77 -20.25 6.86
C LYS A 138 -4.78 -20.13 8.04
N THR A 139 -4.11 -21.23 8.39
CA THR A 139 -3.08 -21.24 9.44
C THR A 139 -1.84 -20.43 9.08
N SER A 140 -1.46 -20.36 7.80
CA SER A 140 -0.34 -19.54 7.33
C SER A 140 -0.62 -18.04 7.45
N LEU A 141 -1.88 -17.62 7.26
CA LEU A 141 -2.30 -16.23 7.42
C LEU A 141 -2.45 -15.83 8.89
N LYS A 142 -2.95 -16.76 9.72
CA LYS A 142 -3.15 -16.54 11.16
C LYS A 142 -1.87 -16.14 11.91
N GLY A 143 -0.68 -16.39 11.32
CA GLY A 143 0.61 -15.98 11.87
C GLY A 143 1.20 -14.68 11.30
N LYS A 144 0.57 -14.01 10.32
CA LYS A 144 1.17 -12.85 9.62
C LYS A 144 0.30 -11.61 9.50
N VAL A 145 -1.01 -11.71 9.71
CA VAL A 145 -1.93 -10.57 9.74
C VAL A 145 -2.92 -10.82 10.87
N GLY A 146 -2.98 -9.90 11.83
CA GLY A 146 -4.01 -9.92 12.86
C GLY A 146 -5.40 -9.91 12.20
N HIS A 147 -6.31 -10.67 12.81
CA HIS A 147 -7.73 -10.84 12.44
C HIS A 147 -8.05 -11.71 11.23
N PHE A 148 -8.62 -12.89 11.53
CA PHE A 148 -9.84 -13.45 10.90
C PHE A 148 -10.42 -14.48 11.87
N GLU A 149 -10.98 -13.99 12.99
CA GLU A 149 -12.10 -14.55 13.76
C GLU A 149 -12.20 -13.79 15.10
N PRO A 150 -13.38 -13.33 15.53
CA PRO A 150 -13.55 -12.77 16.87
C PRO A 150 -13.48 -13.92 17.89
N SER A 151 -12.29 -14.17 18.43
CA SER A 151 -12.17 -14.90 19.69
C SER A 151 -12.47 -13.91 20.80
N SER A 152 -13.71 -13.96 21.31
CA SER A 152 -14.38 -12.91 22.10
C SER A 152 -13.72 -12.51 23.43
N ASN A 153 -12.59 -13.09 23.84
CA ASN A 153 -12.11 -12.94 25.21
C ASN A 153 -10.64 -12.48 25.33
N THR A 154 -9.93 -12.19 24.23
CA THR A 154 -8.52 -11.70 24.25
C THR A 154 -8.31 -10.35 23.57
N THR A 155 -9.29 -9.87 22.81
CA THR A 155 -9.24 -8.61 22.04
C THR A 155 -9.27 -7.36 22.94
N ASN A 156 -9.96 -7.45 24.09
CA ASN A 156 -10.21 -6.28 24.95
C ASN A 156 -8.93 -5.78 25.65
N ASP A 157 -8.09 -6.70 26.13
CA ASP A 157 -6.83 -6.39 26.82
C ASP A 157 -5.80 -5.74 25.88
N HIS A 158 -5.75 -6.20 24.62
CA HIS A 158 -4.86 -5.59 23.62
C HIS A 158 -5.35 -4.19 23.20
N MET A 159 -6.66 -3.98 23.10
CA MET A 159 -7.24 -2.68 22.78
C MET A 159 -6.95 -1.66 23.88
N GLN A 160 -7.18 -2.03 25.15
CA GLN A 160 -6.86 -1.20 26.31
C GLN A 160 -5.36 -0.83 26.35
N LYS A 161 -4.47 -1.79 26.08
CA LYS A 161 -3.02 -1.55 26.03
C LYS A 161 -2.60 -0.58 24.92
N MET A 162 -3.34 -0.56 23.81
CA MET A 162 -3.09 0.40 22.71
C MET A 162 -3.60 1.79 23.09
N GLU A 163 -4.77 1.87 23.70
CA GLU A 163 -5.39 3.10 24.19
C GLU A 163 -4.51 3.78 25.26
N GLU A 164 -4.00 3.02 26.22
CA GLU A 164 -3.02 3.51 27.20
C GLU A 164 -1.70 3.99 26.58
N ARG A 165 -1.30 3.43 25.43
CA ARG A 165 -0.10 3.90 24.71
C ARG A 165 -0.38 5.19 23.96
N MET A 166 -1.58 5.36 23.42
CA MET A 166 -2.01 6.59 22.76
C MET A 166 -2.04 7.75 23.75
N ILE A 167 -2.68 7.55 24.90
CA ILE A 167 -2.74 8.54 25.99
C ILE A 167 -1.33 8.92 26.46
N ARG A 168 -0.44 7.93 26.67
CA ARG A 168 0.97 8.18 27.06
C ARG A 168 1.78 8.93 26.00
N LEU A 169 1.44 8.78 24.72
CA LEU A 169 2.11 9.52 23.64
C LEU A 169 1.59 10.96 23.57
N GLU A 170 0.28 11.15 23.72
CA GLU A 170 -0.34 12.48 23.78
C GLU A 170 0.21 13.31 24.94
N GLU A 171 0.30 12.72 26.14
CA GLU A 171 0.89 13.36 27.32
C GLU A 171 2.34 13.79 27.06
N LYS A 172 3.17 12.93 26.45
CA LYS A 172 4.55 13.27 26.08
C LYS A 172 4.64 14.38 25.04
N ILE A 173 3.70 14.45 24.10
CA ILE A 173 3.67 15.51 23.08
C ILE A 173 3.35 16.85 23.76
N GLU A 174 2.40 16.88 24.70
CA GLU A 174 2.06 18.11 25.41
C GLU A 174 3.21 18.55 26.34
N GLU A 175 3.84 17.62 27.07
CA GLU A 175 5.04 17.92 27.87
C GLU A 175 6.18 18.50 27.01
N GLN A 176 6.44 17.90 25.84
CA GLN A 176 7.47 18.42 24.92
C GLN A 176 7.12 19.81 24.39
N LYS A 177 5.83 20.10 24.20
CA LYS A 177 5.35 21.40 23.71
C LYS A 177 5.46 22.48 24.80
N GLU A 178 5.16 22.15 26.05
CA GLU A 178 5.40 23.05 27.19
C GLU A 178 6.89 23.35 27.36
N GLN A 179 7.75 22.33 27.36
CA GLN A 179 9.20 22.47 27.40
C GLN A 179 9.73 23.38 26.28
N TYR A 180 9.20 23.23 25.07
CA TYR A 180 9.58 24.05 23.92
C TYR A 180 9.18 25.52 24.10
N GLU A 181 7.97 25.79 24.60
CA GLU A 181 7.53 27.16 24.88
C GLU A 181 8.35 27.78 26.04
N GLU A 182 8.66 27.03 27.09
CA GLU A 182 9.55 27.49 28.16
C GLU A 182 10.93 27.88 27.62
N GLN A 183 11.57 27.02 26.83
CA GLN A 183 12.86 27.33 26.19
C GLN A 183 12.78 28.58 25.32
N LYS A 184 11.69 28.73 24.56
CA LYS A 184 11.43 29.90 23.72
C LYS A 184 11.24 31.17 24.55
N THR A 185 10.66 31.09 25.74
CA THR A 185 10.56 32.24 26.67
C THR A 185 11.89 32.59 27.31
N MET A 186 12.68 31.60 27.74
CA MET A 186 14.01 31.82 28.31
C MET A 186 14.95 32.48 27.30
N MET A 187 15.00 31.96 26.07
CA MET A 187 15.82 32.52 25.00
C MET A 187 15.43 33.97 24.68
N ARG A 188 14.14 34.32 24.80
CA ARG A 188 13.70 35.72 24.65
C ARG A 188 14.22 36.61 25.76
N GLN A 189 14.10 36.16 27.01
CA GLN A 189 14.57 36.94 28.15
C GLN A 189 16.07 37.20 28.03
N GLU A 190 16.86 36.19 27.67
CA GLU A 190 18.31 36.32 27.44
C GLU A 190 18.62 37.34 26.33
N ILE A 191 17.92 37.28 25.19
CA ILE A 191 18.11 38.24 24.09
C ILE A 191 17.76 39.67 24.54
N VAL A 192 16.65 39.84 25.27
CA VAL A 192 16.22 41.16 25.76
C VAL A 192 17.23 41.72 26.77
N GLU A 193 17.75 40.88 27.66
CA GLU A 193 18.81 41.27 28.61
C GLU A 193 20.09 41.70 27.89
N ASP A 194 20.56 40.93 26.90
CA ASP A 194 21.75 41.29 26.09
C ASP A 194 21.56 42.65 25.36
N ILE A 195 20.38 42.89 24.79
CA ILE A 195 20.04 44.16 24.14
C ILE A 195 20.08 45.33 25.15
N ILE A 196 19.48 45.15 26.34
CA ILE A 196 19.47 46.18 27.38
C ILE A 196 20.88 46.51 27.85
N THR A 197 21.72 45.50 28.13
CA THR A 197 23.10 45.74 28.58
C THR A 197 23.95 46.46 27.53
N LYS A 198 23.78 46.15 26.24
CA LYS A 198 24.47 46.84 25.13
C LYS A 198 24.03 48.30 25.01
N LEU A 199 22.74 48.58 25.13
CA LEU A 199 22.20 49.94 25.08
C LEU A 199 22.69 50.79 26.25
N GLN A 200 22.70 50.25 27.47
CA GLN A 200 23.22 50.94 28.66
C GLN A 200 24.70 51.30 28.51
N ARG A 201 25.53 50.41 27.96
CA ARG A 201 26.95 50.68 27.69
C ARG A 201 27.18 51.76 26.63
N SER A 202 26.24 51.95 25.70
CA SER A 202 26.31 52.99 24.67
C SER A 202 25.89 54.39 25.15
N GLY A 203 25.50 54.54 26.43
CA GLY A 203 25.13 55.83 27.02
C GLY A 203 23.78 56.38 26.57
N LEU A 204 22.94 55.56 25.94
CA LEU A 204 21.59 55.94 25.51
C LEU A 204 20.59 55.78 26.66
N PRO A 205 19.84 56.84 27.03
CA PRO A 205 18.79 56.71 28.04
C PRO A 205 17.65 55.84 27.51
N ILE A 206 17.31 54.78 28.23
CA ILE A 206 16.23 53.85 27.87
C ILE A 206 14.93 54.32 28.56
N ASP A 207 13.93 54.69 27.76
CA ASP A 207 12.58 55.05 28.25
C ASP A 207 11.84 53.84 28.83
N ALA A 208 11.08 54.06 29.91
CA ALA A 208 10.31 53.03 30.62
C ALA A 208 9.27 52.35 29.72
N ASN A 209 8.70 53.06 28.75
CA ASN A 209 7.75 52.48 27.79
C ASN A 209 8.42 51.50 26.82
N ILE A 210 9.68 51.75 26.45
CA ILE A 210 10.44 50.87 25.55
C ILE A 210 10.77 49.56 26.27
N LEU A 211 11.16 49.63 27.55
CA LEU A 211 11.36 48.45 28.39
C LEU A 211 10.08 47.62 28.52
N ALA A 212 8.94 48.26 28.84
CA ALA A 212 7.67 47.58 28.94
C ALA A 212 7.27 46.87 27.63
N THR A 213 7.58 47.47 26.48
CA THR A 213 7.28 46.90 25.15
C THR A 213 8.15 45.68 24.84
N LEU A 214 9.43 45.69 25.23
CA LEU A 214 10.37 44.58 25.00
C LEU A 214 10.00 43.33 25.82
N TYR A 215 9.50 43.50 27.04
CA TYR A 215 9.09 42.38 27.90
C TYR A 215 7.67 41.85 27.58
N SER A 216 6.79 42.65 26.98
CA SER A 216 5.36 42.32 26.88
C SER A 216 4.89 41.80 25.52
N ARG A 217 5.66 41.92 24.43
CA ARG A 217 5.16 41.59 23.08
C ARG A 217 5.44 40.13 22.69
N PRO A 218 4.41 39.30 22.42
CA PRO A 218 4.61 37.97 21.85
C PRO A 218 5.06 38.09 20.40
N LEU A 219 6.03 37.28 19.97
CA LEU A 219 6.41 37.14 18.55
C LEU A 219 5.38 36.26 17.84
N GLY A 220 4.15 36.73 17.81
CA GLY A 220 3.05 36.17 17.01
C GLY A 220 2.43 37.21 16.08
N GLU A 221 2.68 38.50 16.30
CA GLU A 221 2.17 39.56 15.45
C GLU A 221 3.34 40.37 14.89
N ALA A 222 3.93 39.85 13.81
CA ALA A 222 4.49 40.75 12.81
C ALA A 222 3.33 41.65 12.35
N SER A 223 3.40 42.93 12.68
CA SER A 223 2.46 43.92 12.16
C SER A 223 2.42 43.78 10.64
N SER A 224 1.26 43.34 10.13
CA SER A 224 0.93 43.11 8.73
C SER A 224 0.85 44.41 7.90
N THR A 225 1.77 45.35 8.12
CA THR A 225 1.84 46.62 7.41
C THR A 225 3.28 46.95 7.07
N GLN A 226 3.91 46.05 6.32
CA GLN A 226 4.87 46.35 5.25
C GLN A 226 5.23 45.05 4.52
N ALA A 227 4.23 44.40 3.93
CA ALA A 227 4.43 43.64 2.71
C ALA A 227 4.66 44.64 1.57
N ALA A 228 5.78 45.36 1.62
CA ALA A 228 6.23 46.26 0.58
C ALA A 228 7.59 45.75 0.12
N THR A 229 7.52 44.92 -0.92
CA THR A 229 8.47 44.98 -2.03
C THR A 229 9.96 44.95 -1.66
N ILE A 230 10.48 43.77 -1.31
CA ILE A 230 11.91 43.49 -1.52
C ILE A 230 12.06 42.98 -2.94
N HIS A 231 12.30 43.91 -3.87
CA HIS A 231 12.80 43.58 -5.19
C HIS A 231 14.13 42.83 -5.05
N LEU A 232 14.21 41.67 -5.71
CA LEU A 232 15.45 40.95 -5.98
C LEU A 232 16.31 41.84 -6.91
N ILE A 233 17.16 42.68 -6.33
CA ILE A 233 18.08 43.52 -7.10
C ILE A 233 19.41 42.79 -7.26
N HIS A 234 19.72 42.54 -8.53
CA HIS A 234 20.94 42.01 -9.10
C HIS A 234 22.24 42.35 -8.38
N ARG A 235 23.08 41.32 -8.23
CA ARG A 235 24.52 41.39 -8.03
C ARG A 235 25.19 42.00 -9.28
N PRO A 236 25.89 43.14 -9.19
CA PRO A 236 26.72 43.62 -10.29
C PRO A 236 28.09 42.94 -10.28
N SER A 237 28.47 42.52 -11.48
CA SER A 237 29.77 42.00 -11.89
C SER A 237 30.80 43.11 -12.09
N LEU A 238 32.05 42.82 -11.75
CA LEU A 238 33.32 43.38 -12.27
C LEU A 238 34.42 42.47 -11.68
N GLY A 239 35.34 41.82 -12.39
CA GLY A 239 35.82 41.86 -13.77
C GLY A 239 37.35 41.64 -13.74
N SER A 240 37.94 40.99 -14.77
CA SER A 240 39.38 40.81 -15.06
C SER A 240 40.07 39.60 -14.37
N ASN A 241 40.78 38.66 -15.02
CA ASN A 241 41.43 38.59 -16.33
C ASN A 241 41.49 37.15 -16.88
N ASN A 242 41.44 37.02 -18.21
CA ASN A 242 41.89 35.85 -18.97
C ASN A 242 43.41 35.87 -19.11
N GLN A 243 44.08 34.70 -19.12
CA GLN A 243 45.12 34.34 -20.10
C GLN A 243 45.39 32.83 -20.13
N GLY A 244 45.31 32.25 -21.34
CA GLY A 244 46.09 31.11 -21.88
C GLY A 244 45.82 29.72 -21.30
N GLU A 245 45.89 28.60 -22.03
CA GLU A 245 46.23 28.28 -23.42
C GLU A 245 45.59 26.92 -23.76
N GLU A 246 45.53 26.63 -25.07
CA GLU A 246 45.14 25.34 -25.67
C GLU A 246 46.15 24.20 -25.38
N ASN A 247 45.72 22.98 -25.73
CA ASN A 247 46.48 21.74 -26.02
C ASN A 247 46.48 20.67 -24.91
N GLU A 248 45.65 19.63 -25.04
CA GLU A 248 45.88 18.35 -25.76
C GLU A 248 44.58 17.51 -25.79
#